data_AF-A0A959CG72-F1
#
_entry.id   AF-A0A959CG72-F1
#
_cell.length_a   1.000
_cell.length_b   1.000
_cell.length_c   1.000
_cell.angle_alpha   90.00
_cell.angle_beta   90.00
_cell.angle_gamma   90.00
#
_symmetry.space_group_name_H-M   'P 1'
#
loop_
_entity.id
_entity.type
_entity.pdbx_description
1 polymer ?
#
loop_
_entity_poly.entity_id
_entity_poly.type
_entity_poly.pdbx_seq_one_letter_code
_entity_poly.pdbx_strand_id
1 'polypeptide(L)'
;MNSNKRKTWKINWNVITTLLSSIGLILAASGLFYTAKQIELSRKIAKSEFLREFYISIQDYNEIQIKLAEHGEWRQTNVSGPENEKDWFLLQRYMGLLEQVDNWYIDGIMEIKYIDNSYSHRIKAIYTHPIIRERLLVKESYRWQQFLHLIDILKKEPTFSKLEYTYPTE
;
A
#
# COMPACT_ATOMS: atom_id res chain seq x y z
N MET A 1 -39.54 -56.77 58.13
CA MET A 1 -38.21 -56.46 57.53
C MET A 1 -38.43 -56.11 56.07
N ASN A 2 -38.37 -54.83 55.70
CA ASN A 2 -38.60 -54.36 54.33
C ASN A 2 -37.24 -53.97 53.72
N SER A 3 -36.65 -54.84 52.88
CA SER A 3 -35.37 -54.57 52.23
C SER A 3 -35.58 -53.60 51.07
N ASN A 4 -35.31 -52.32 51.31
CA ASN A 4 -35.42 -51.27 50.32
C ASN A 4 -34.27 -51.40 49.30
N LYS A 5 -34.49 -52.12 48.19
CA LYS A 5 -33.51 -52.26 47.10
C LYS A 5 -33.35 -50.90 46.41
N ARG A 6 -32.32 -50.14 46.80
CA ARG A 6 -31.96 -48.90 46.10
C ARG A 6 -31.49 -49.25 44.70
N LYS A 7 -32.28 -48.85 43.70
CA LYS A 7 -31.94 -48.95 42.28
C LYS A 7 -30.77 -47.99 42.02
N THR A 8 -29.53 -48.48 42.06
CA THR A 8 -28.35 -47.68 41.72
C THR A 8 -28.28 -47.54 40.21
N TRP A 9 -28.60 -46.37 39.69
CA TRP A 9 -28.38 -46.04 38.29
C TRP A 9 -26.87 -45.99 38.03
N LYS A 10 -26.35 -46.95 37.26
CA LYS A 10 -24.95 -46.93 36.83
C LYS A 10 -24.81 -45.90 35.72
N ILE A 11 -24.27 -44.73 36.04
CA ILE A 11 -23.92 -43.70 35.07
C ILE A 11 -22.75 -44.21 34.22
N ASN A 12 -22.88 -44.16 32.89
CA ASN A 12 -21.79 -44.49 31.99
C ASN A 12 -20.91 -43.26 31.76
N TRP A 13 -19.84 -43.13 32.54
CA TRP A 13 -18.92 -42.00 32.46
C TRP A 13 -18.26 -41.81 31.09
N ASN A 14 -18.06 -42.89 30.32
CA ASN A 14 -17.45 -42.82 28.99
C ASN A 14 -18.34 -42.07 27.99
N VAL A 15 -19.67 -42.15 28.14
CA VAL A 15 -20.61 -41.40 27.30
C VAL A 15 -20.51 -39.91 27.60
N ILE A 16 -20.43 -39.55 28.89
CA ILE A 16 -20.32 -38.15 29.32
C ILE A 16 -19.01 -37.53 28.82
N THR A 17 -17.87 -38.20 28.98
CA THR A 17 -16.57 -37.68 28.53
C THR A 17 -16.52 -37.52 27.01
N THR A 18 -17.12 -38.45 26.27
CA THR A 18 -17.21 -38.38 24.80
C THR A 18 -18.07 -37.19 24.37
N LEU A 19 -19.24 -36.99 24.99
CA LEU A 19 -20.10 -35.84 24.71
C LEU A 19 -19.39 -34.51 25.00
N LEU A 20 -18.72 -34.41 26.16
CA LEU A 20 -17.96 -33.21 26.53
C LEU A 20 -16.81 -32.94 25.55
N SER A 21 -16.11 -33.99 25.12
CA SER A 21 -15.02 -33.85 24.13
C SER A 21 -15.54 -33.38 22.78
N SER A 22 -16.68 -33.91 22.31
CA SER A 22 -17.32 -33.48 21.07
C SER A 22 -17.77 -32.02 21.13
N ILE A 23 -18.36 -31.58 22.25
CA ILE A 23 -18.73 -30.18 22.46
C ILE A 23 -17.47 -29.29 22.46
N GLY A 24 -16.42 -29.70 23.16
CA GLY A 24 -15.15 -29.00 23.18
C GLY A 24 -14.53 -28.84 21.79
N LEU A 25 -14.60 -29.89 20.97
CA LEU A 25 -14.12 -29.85 19.58
C LEU A 25 -14.91 -28.86 18.73
N ILE A 26 -16.24 -28.85 18.84
CA ILE A 26 -17.11 -27.91 18.09
C ILE A 26 -16.82 -26.46 18.51
N LEU A 27 -16.67 -26.20 19.81
CA LEU A 27 -16.34 -24.87 20.32
C LEU A 27 -14.95 -24.42 19.84
N ALA A 28 -13.95 -25.31 19.87
CA ALA A 28 -12.60 -25.02 19.37
C ALA A 28 -12.60 -24.70 17.86
N ALA A 29 -13.30 -25.50 17.06
CA ALA A 29 -13.44 -25.26 15.62
C ALA A 29 -14.14 -23.92 15.34
N SER A 30 -15.19 -23.60 16.10
CA SER A 30 -15.90 -22.32 16.00
C SER A 30 -14.98 -21.15 16.35
N GLY A 31 -14.20 -21.27 17.43
CA GLY A 31 -13.21 -20.27 17.84
C GLY A 31 -12.19 -19.99 16.74
N LEU A 32 -11.60 -21.03 16.15
CA LEU A 32 -10.65 -20.89 15.03
C LEU A 32 -11.26 -20.18 13.83
N PHE A 33 -12.51 -20.48 13.49
CA PHE A 33 -13.21 -19.80 12.40
C PHE A 33 -13.39 -18.30 12.68
N TYR A 34 -13.81 -17.93 13.89
CA TYR A 34 -13.93 -16.51 14.29
C TYR A 34 -12.57 -15.81 14.29
N THR A 35 -11.51 -16.46 14.78
CA THR A 35 -10.15 -15.90 14.74
C THR A 35 -9.68 -15.66 13.31
N ALA A 36 -9.92 -16.59 12.39
CA ALA A 36 -9.57 -16.40 10.98
C ALA A 36 -10.32 -15.20 10.38
N LYS A 37 -11.63 -15.09 10.63
CA LYS A 37 -12.43 -13.93 10.19
C LYS A 37 -11.95 -12.61 10.81
N GLN A 38 -11.58 -12.62 12.09
CA GLN A 38 -11.06 -11.45 12.77
C GLN A 38 -9.73 -11.00 12.17
N ILE A 39 -8.82 -11.93 11.85
CA ILE A 39 -7.55 -11.63 11.19
C ILE A 39 -7.78 -10.99 9.81
N GLU A 40 -8.74 -11.49 9.02
CA GLU A 40 -9.10 -10.89 7.74
C GLU A 40 -9.58 -9.44 7.89
N LEU A 41 -10.45 -9.18 8.87
CA LEU A 41 -10.97 -7.83 9.14
C LEU A 41 -9.87 -6.90 9.66
N SER A 42 -9.04 -7.37 10.59
CA SER A 42 -7.90 -6.60 11.11
C SER A 42 -6.91 -6.23 10.00
N ARG A 43 -6.62 -7.14 9.06
CA ARG A 43 -5.78 -6.84 7.89
C ARG A 43 -6.39 -5.75 7.02
N LYS A 44 -7.70 -5.78 6.78
CA LYS A 44 -8.40 -4.73 6.00
C LYS A 44 -8.34 -3.38 6.71
N ILE A 45 -8.60 -3.33 8.01
CA ILE A 45 -8.54 -2.09 8.81
C ILE A 45 -7.11 -1.53 8.80
N ALA A 46 -6.11 -2.36 9.07
CA ALA A 46 -4.71 -1.94 9.05
C ALA A 46 -4.30 -1.39 7.68
N LYS A 47 -4.72 -2.05 6.58
CA LYS A 47 -4.50 -1.56 5.22
C LYS A 47 -5.15 -0.19 4.99
N SER A 48 -6.40 0.00 5.43
CA SER A 48 -7.10 1.27 5.25
C SER A 48 -6.46 2.41 6.05
N GLU A 49 -6.07 2.17 7.30
CA GLU A 49 -5.40 3.20 8.12
C GLU A 49 -4.03 3.55 7.53
N PHE A 50 -3.28 2.55 7.10
CA PHE A 50 -2.00 2.74 6.44
C PHE A 50 -2.11 3.57 5.15
N LEU A 51 -3.08 3.25 4.27
CA LEU A 51 -3.31 4.03 3.06
C LEU A 51 -3.74 5.47 3.37
N ARG A 52 -4.47 5.68 4.45
CA ARG A 52 -4.86 7.01 4.94
C ARG A 52 -3.64 7.79 5.44
N GLU A 53 -2.78 7.18 6.26
CA GLU A 53 -1.54 7.79 6.74
C GLU A 53 -0.61 8.17 5.59
N PHE A 54 -0.50 7.30 4.58
CA PHE A 54 0.24 7.60 3.37
C PHE A 54 -0.35 8.77 2.59
N TYR A 55 -1.68 8.80 2.44
CA TYR A 55 -2.35 9.88 1.75
C TYR A 55 -2.10 11.23 2.46
N ILE A 56 -2.17 11.26 3.79
CA ILE A 56 -1.81 12.44 4.59
C ILE A 56 -0.34 12.80 4.35
N SER A 57 0.57 11.82 4.40
CA SER A 57 2.01 12.05 4.18
C SER A 57 2.31 12.60 2.78
N ILE A 58 1.55 12.21 1.76
CA ILE A 58 1.67 12.76 0.41
C ILE A 58 1.24 14.22 0.37
N GLN A 59 0.21 14.61 1.14
CA GLN A 59 -0.29 15.98 1.17
C GLN A 59 0.74 16.97 1.74
N ASP A 60 1.64 16.51 2.61
CA ASP A 60 2.75 17.32 3.11
C ASP A 60 3.71 17.79 1.98
N TYR A 61 3.67 17.14 0.82
CA TYR A 61 4.46 17.49 -0.37
C TYR A 61 3.61 18.12 -1.49
N ASN A 62 2.41 18.62 -1.18
CA ASN A 62 1.55 19.29 -2.17
C ASN A 62 2.26 20.47 -2.84
N GLU A 63 3.14 21.20 -2.14
CA GLU A 63 3.93 22.28 -2.73
C GLU A 63 4.81 21.78 -3.90
N ILE A 64 5.49 20.65 -3.71
CA ILE A 64 6.34 20.03 -4.73
C ILE A 64 5.48 19.56 -5.91
N GLN A 65 4.31 18.98 -5.63
CA GLN A 65 3.37 18.60 -6.68
C GLN A 65 2.89 19.81 -7.50
N ILE A 66 2.57 20.93 -6.85
CA ILE A 66 2.13 22.16 -7.52
C ILE A 66 3.27 22.70 -8.41
N LYS A 67 4.50 22.73 -7.89
CA LYS A 67 5.69 23.15 -8.65
C LYS A 67 5.97 22.26 -9.86
N LEU A 68 5.71 20.94 -9.76
CA LEU A 68 5.87 19.94 -10.82
C LEU A 68 4.72 19.88 -11.83
N ALA A 69 3.55 20.44 -11.50
CA ALA A 69 2.36 20.41 -12.35
C ALA A 69 2.63 21.10 -13.69
N GLU A 70 1.80 20.83 -14.71
CA GLU A 70 1.98 21.35 -16.08
C GLU A 70 2.22 22.86 -16.15
N HIS A 71 1.51 23.63 -15.33
CA HIS A 71 1.65 25.08 -15.21
C HIS A 71 2.42 25.52 -13.96
N GLY A 72 3.09 24.58 -13.30
CA GLY A 72 3.89 24.82 -12.11
C GLY A 72 5.20 25.55 -12.42
N GLU A 73 5.75 26.21 -11.41
CA GLU A 73 6.97 27.02 -11.48
C GLU A 73 8.15 26.30 -12.16
N TRP A 74 8.32 25.00 -11.90
CA TRP A 74 9.41 24.21 -12.49
C TRP A 74 9.15 23.76 -13.93
N ARG A 75 7.94 23.96 -14.47
CA ARG A 75 7.63 23.63 -15.87
C ARG A 75 7.54 24.83 -16.80
N GLN A 76 7.28 26.02 -16.27
CA GLN A 76 6.99 27.20 -17.10
C GLN A 76 8.13 27.60 -18.04
N THR A 77 9.40 27.32 -17.70
CA THR A 77 10.53 27.80 -18.51
C THR A 77 11.37 26.71 -19.14
N ASN A 78 11.01 25.41 -19.08
CA ASN A 78 11.81 24.24 -19.52
C ASN A 78 13.23 24.09 -18.92
N VAL A 79 13.78 25.18 -18.40
CA VAL A 79 15.10 25.35 -17.79
C VAL A 79 14.95 25.54 -16.28
N SER A 80 13.73 25.79 -15.76
CA SER A 80 13.50 25.79 -14.32
C SER A 80 13.42 24.35 -13.80
N GLY A 81 14.11 24.11 -12.70
CA GLY A 81 13.93 22.94 -11.84
C GLY A 81 13.94 23.45 -10.39
N PRO A 82 14.14 22.58 -9.40
CA PRO A 82 14.38 23.03 -8.03
C PRO A 82 15.55 24.04 -7.97
N GLU A 83 15.27 25.25 -7.50
CA GLU A 83 16.21 26.39 -7.58
C GLU A 83 17.30 26.33 -6.51
N ASN A 84 16.97 25.75 -5.36
CA ASN A 84 17.83 25.72 -4.18
C ASN A 84 17.91 24.29 -3.60
N GLU A 85 18.89 24.07 -2.72
CA GLU A 85 19.13 22.75 -2.10
C GLU A 85 17.93 22.26 -1.28
N LYS A 86 17.17 23.17 -0.67
CA LYS A 86 15.98 22.82 0.12
C LYS A 86 14.89 22.22 -0.78
N ASP A 87 14.64 22.80 -1.94
CA ASP A 87 13.68 22.26 -2.91
C ASP A 87 14.15 20.89 -3.44
N TRP A 88 15.44 20.73 -3.71
CA TRP A 88 16.02 19.43 -4.09
C TRP A 88 15.80 18.38 -3.00
N PHE A 89 16.04 18.73 -1.74
CA PHE A 89 15.82 17.84 -0.61
C PHE A 89 14.35 17.44 -0.46
N LEU A 90 13.42 18.39 -0.58
CA LEU A 90 11.98 18.12 -0.52
C LEU A 90 11.51 17.23 -1.68
N LEU A 91 12.00 17.46 -2.90
CA LEU A 91 11.72 16.63 -4.05
C LEU A 91 12.23 15.19 -3.85
N GLN A 92 13.45 15.01 -3.34
CA GLN A 92 13.99 13.68 -3.08
C GLN A 92 13.20 12.95 -1.99
N ARG A 93 12.78 13.64 -0.92
CA ARG A 93 11.89 13.06 0.09
C ARG A 93 10.55 12.66 -0.51
N TYR A 94 10.00 13.49 -1.39
CA TYR A 94 8.78 13.18 -2.11
C TYR A 94 8.92 11.95 -3.02
N MET A 95 10.03 11.83 -3.75
CA MET A 95 10.34 10.63 -4.54
C MET A 95 10.48 9.39 -3.67
N GLY A 96 11.20 9.47 -2.55
CA GLY A 96 11.32 8.33 -1.62
C GLY A 96 9.99 7.89 -1.02
N LEU A 97 9.03 8.82 -0.85
CA LEU A 97 7.66 8.47 -0.47
C LEU A 97 6.95 7.71 -1.60
N LEU A 98 7.14 8.10 -2.86
CA LEU A 98 6.58 7.40 -4.02
C LEU A 98 7.23 6.02 -4.25
N GLU A 99 8.49 5.81 -3.88
CA GLU A 99 9.13 4.48 -3.94
C GLU A 99 8.42 3.46 -3.06
N GLN A 100 7.81 3.89 -1.95
CA GLN A 100 7.03 2.98 -1.11
C GLN A 100 5.83 2.37 -1.86
N VAL A 101 5.34 3.04 -2.89
CA VAL A 101 4.28 2.51 -3.75
C VAL A 101 4.75 1.28 -4.53
N ASP A 102 6.02 1.22 -4.93
CA ASP A 102 6.61 0.05 -5.58
C ASP A 102 6.66 -1.14 -4.62
N ASN A 103 7.11 -0.90 -3.38
CA ASN A 103 7.15 -1.93 -2.34
C ASN A 103 5.76 -2.53 -2.09
N TRP A 104 4.71 -1.69 -2.08
CA TRP A 104 3.33 -2.16 -1.89
C TRP A 104 2.76 -2.91 -3.07
N TYR A 105 3.21 -2.60 -4.27
CA TYR A 105 2.91 -3.39 -5.44
C TYR A 105 3.56 -4.78 -5.34
N ILE A 106 4.86 -4.82 -5.03
CA ILE A 106 5.64 -6.06 -4.88
C ILE A 106 5.04 -6.96 -3.79
N ASP A 107 4.65 -6.38 -2.66
CA ASP A 107 4.05 -7.10 -1.53
C ASP A 107 2.58 -7.50 -1.77
N GLY A 108 1.99 -7.13 -2.91
CA GLY A 108 0.59 -7.40 -3.23
C GLY A 108 -0.41 -6.63 -2.36
N ILE A 109 0.05 -5.58 -1.68
CA ILE A 109 -0.81 -4.69 -0.88
C ILE A 109 -1.69 -3.85 -1.82
N MET A 110 -1.15 -3.39 -2.95
CA MET A 110 -1.90 -2.64 -3.95
C MET A 110 -1.81 -3.24 -5.35
N GLU A 111 -2.94 -3.24 -6.03
CA GLU A 111 -3.01 -3.63 -7.44
C GLU A 111 -2.45 -2.51 -8.32
N ILE A 112 -1.73 -2.90 -9.38
CA ILE A 112 -1.13 -1.94 -10.31
C ILE A 112 -2.17 -0.98 -10.92
N LYS A 113 -3.39 -1.45 -11.18
CA LYS A 113 -4.49 -0.63 -11.69
C LYS A 113 -4.86 0.50 -10.72
N TYR A 114 -4.85 0.24 -9.41
CA TYR A 114 -5.10 1.29 -8.42
C TYR A 114 -3.97 2.32 -8.43
N ILE A 115 -2.72 1.84 -8.46
CA ILE A 115 -1.53 2.68 -8.50
C ILE A 115 -1.54 3.57 -9.75
N ASP A 116 -1.84 3.01 -10.90
CA ASP A 116 -1.91 3.74 -12.18
C ASP A 116 -2.94 4.88 -12.12
N ASN A 117 -4.14 4.60 -11.60
CA ASN A 117 -5.18 5.61 -11.49
C ASN A 117 -4.85 6.70 -10.45
N SER A 118 -4.18 6.34 -9.35
CA SER A 118 -3.97 7.27 -8.23
C SER A 118 -2.66 8.05 -8.28
N TYR A 119 -1.60 7.49 -8.86
CA TYR A 119 -0.24 8.04 -8.73
C TYR A 119 0.51 8.26 -10.04
N SER A 120 0.02 7.74 -11.19
CA SER A 120 0.73 7.90 -12.48
C SER A 120 1.01 9.35 -12.85
N HIS A 121 0.10 10.28 -12.58
CA HIS A 121 0.31 11.70 -12.86
C HIS A 121 1.52 12.28 -12.10
N ARG A 122 1.69 11.91 -10.82
CA ARG A 122 2.82 12.38 -9.99
C ARG A 122 4.14 11.80 -10.49
N ILE A 123 4.16 10.49 -10.72
CA ILE A 123 5.36 9.76 -11.17
C ILE A 123 5.76 10.25 -12.56
N LYS A 124 4.79 10.43 -13.46
CA LYS A 124 5.06 10.92 -14.82
C LYS A 124 5.50 12.38 -14.82
N ALA A 125 4.95 13.23 -13.95
CA ALA A 125 5.40 14.62 -13.81
C ALA A 125 6.90 14.71 -13.48
N ILE A 126 7.39 13.85 -12.58
CA ILE A 126 8.81 13.72 -12.21
C ILE A 126 9.63 13.12 -13.37
N TYR A 127 9.18 11.98 -13.89
CA TYR A 127 9.89 11.22 -14.93
C TYR A 127 10.11 12.04 -16.21
N THR A 128 9.13 12.86 -16.59
CA THR A 128 9.19 13.64 -17.82
C THR A 128 10.00 14.93 -17.67
N HIS A 129 10.25 15.40 -16.44
CA HIS A 129 10.93 16.66 -16.18
C HIS A 129 12.43 16.58 -16.54
N PRO A 130 12.93 17.37 -17.51
CA PRO A 130 14.26 17.17 -18.09
C PRO A 130 15.38 17.28 -17.06
N ILE A 131 15.39 18.35 -16.26
CA ILE A 131 16.43 18.59 -15.24
C ILE A 131 16.40 17.53 -14.13
N ILE A 132 15.20 17.20 -13.63
CA ILE A 132 15.03 16.20 -12.56
C ILE A 132 15.43 14.82 -13.08
N ARG A 133 14.99 14.46 -14.29
CA ARG A 133 15.35 13.20 -14.93
C ARG A 133 16.86 13.08 -15.13
N GLU A 134 17.49 14.10 -15.71
CA GLU A 134 18.93 14.09 -15.98
C GLU A 134 19.74 13.93 -14.69
N ARG A 135 19.38 14.69 -13.64
CA ARG A 135 20.09 14.62 -12.36
C ARG A 135 19.78 13.34 -11.59
N LEU A 136 18.52 13.10 -11.26
CA LEU A 136 18.15 12.03 -10.32
C LEU A 136 17.98 10.68 -11.00
N LEU A 137 17.40 10.64 -12.20
CA LEU A 137 17.04 9.37 -12.85
C LEU A 137 18.11 8.86 -13.83
N VAL A 138 19.05 9.71 -14.24
CA VAL A 138 20.19 9.32 -15.11
C VAL A 138 21.49 9.30 -14.32
N LYS A 139 21.95 10.46 -13.80
CA LYS A 139 23.24 10.55 -13.09
C LYS A 139 23.23 9.84 -11.73
N GLU A 140 22.14 9.95 -10.98
CA GLU A 140 21.98 9.33 -9.66
C GLU A 140 21.08 8.08 -9.69
N SER A 141 20.89 7.46 -10.86
CA SER A 141 19.96 6.34 -11.07
C SER A 141 20.14 5.18 -10.09
N TYR A 142 21.38 4.91 -9.66
CA TYR A 142 21.71 3.86 -8.69
C TYR A 142 21.00 4.02 -7.34
N ARG A 143 20.57 5.23 -6.97
CA ARG A 143 19.85 5.52 -5.72
C ARG A 143 18.33 5.33 -5.85
N TRP A 144 17.81 5.30 -7.07
CA TRP A 144 16.37 5.39 -7.37
C TRP A 144 15.87 4.16 -8.14
N GLN A 145 16.44 2.99 -7.86
CA GLN A 145 16.12 1.76 -8.58
C GLN A 145 14.65 1.34 -8.39
N GLN A 146 14.09 1.52 -7.19
CA GLN A 146 12.68 1.23 -6.91
C GLN A 146 11.77 2.19 -7.68
N PHE A 147 12.09 3.49 -7.68
CA PHE A 147 11.35 4.47 -8.47
C PHE A 147 11.37 4.16 -9.97
N LEU A 148 12.54 3.76 -10.50
CA LEU A 148 12.71 3.38 -11.91
C LEU A 148 11.93 2.10 -12.25
N HIS A 149 11.95 1.10 -11.37
CA HIS A 149 11.16 -0.12 -11.51
C HIS A 149 9.65 0.19 -11.58
N LEU A 150 9.17 1.05 -10.68
CA LEU A 150 7.78 1.51 -10.69
C LEU A 150 7.40 2.20 -12.00
N ILE A 151 8.27 3.08 -12.52
CA ILE A 151 8.07 3.71 -13.84
C ILE A 151 7.94 2.65 -14.94
N ASP A 152 8.81 1.64 -14.96
CA ASP A 152 8.82 0.62 -16.01
C ASP A 152 7.60 -0.30 -15.98
N ILE A 153 7.05 -0.56 -14.79
CA ILE A 153 5.75 -1.22 -14.66
C ILE A 153 4.64 -0.31 -15.18
N LEU A 154 4.60 0.94 -14.73
CA LEU A 154 3.53 1.89 -15.09
C LEU A 154 3.52 2.25 -16.58
N LYS A 155 4.66 2.25 -17.27
CA LYS A 155 4.71 2.41 -18.74
C LYS A 155 3.83 1.41 -19.52
N LYS A 156 3.48 0.28 -18.92
CA LYS A 156 2.61 -0.73 -19.52
C LYS A 156 1.13 -0.46 -19.28
N GLU A 157 0.81 0.47 -18.38
CA GLU A 157 -0.55 0.76 -17.95
C GLU A 157 -1.18 1.91 -18.76
N PRO A 158 -2.52 1.89 -18.96
CA PRO A 158 -3.20 2.83 -19.83
C PRO A 158 -3.11 4.29 -19.38
N THR A 159 -3.25 4.59 -18.08
CA THR A 159 -3.31 5.97 -17.61
C THR A 159 -1.95 6.62 -17.73
N PHE A 160 -0.89 5.96 -17.23
CA PHE A 160 0.48 6.43 -17.39
C PHE A 160 0.82 6.66 -18.86
N SER A 161 0.45 5.75 -19.77
CA SER A 161 0.75 5.88 -21.20
C SER A 161 0.07 7.08 -21.84
N LYS A 162 -1.22 7.32 -21.51
CA LYS A 162 -2.04 8.38 -22.11
C LYS A 162 -1.77 9.79 -21.60
N LEU A 163 -1.09 9.93 -20.46
CA LEU A 163 -0.79 11.24 -19.89
C LEU A 163 0.19 12.02 -20.78
N GLU A 164 -0.29 12.96 -21.57
CA GLU A 164 0.59 13.82 -22.35
C GLU A 164 1.13 14.94 -21.46
N TYR A 165 2.47 15.06 -21.40
CA TYR A 165 3.13 16.21 -20.80
C TYR A 165 3.86 16.93 -21.91
N THR A 166 3.26 18.02 -22.39
CA THR A 166 3.87 18.89 -23.38
C THR A 166 4.87 19.81 -22.69
N TYR A 167 6.13 19.77 -23.14
CA TYR A 167 7.08 20.83 -22.85
C TYR A 167 7.02 21.82 -24.01
N PRO A 168 6.91 23.14 -23.76
CA PRO A 168 7.04 24.12 -24.82
C PRO A 168 8.43 23.97 -25.44
N THR A 169 8.55 23.42 -26.65
CA THR A 169 9.84 23.39 -27.34
C THR A 169 10.21 24.84 -27.68
N GLU A 170 11.22 25.38 -27.00
CA GLU A 170 11.85 26.65 -27.41
C GLU A 170 12.52 26.51 -28.78
#